data_AF-A0A226BW92-F1
#
_entry.id   AF-A0A226BW92-F1
#
_cell.length_a   1.000
_cell.length_b   1.000
_cell.length_c   1.000
_cell.angle_alpha   90.00
_cell.angle_beta   90.00
_cell.angle_gamma   90.00
#
_symmetry.space_group_name_H-M   'P 1'
#
loop_
_entity.id
_entity.type
_entity.pdbx_description
1 polymer ?
#
loop_
_entity_poly.entity_id
_entity_poly.type
_entity_poly.pdbx_seq_one_letter_code
_entity_poly.pdbx_strand_id
1 'polypeptide(L)'
;MANFIFFVINIRLIVRQSDAIGKILNRASNTIRNELKRGTVTQIKALRLCQIYYPDTAKRIYEKNRKNCGPKFKFLQCEEFINHATNLFWNSKFSLDSICGSLKRQNKFPKQTMVSTKTLYNYVDAGLLNIKKIDLPLKTRRRTKPKRIRKHKKILGTSISERPKEVNDRQVFGSLGN
;
A
#
# COMPACT_ATOMS: atom_id res chain seq x y z
N MET A 1 1.11 12.75 13.52
CA MET A 1 0.37 12.41 14.77
C MET A 1 1.22 12.52 16.03
N ALA A 2 2.56 12.46 15.97
CA ALA A 2 3.42 12.50 17.15
C ALA A 2 3.55 13.89 17.82
N ASN A 3 3.48 15.00 17.06
CA ASN A 3 3.74 16.34 17.62
C ASN A 3 2.51 17.11 18.12
N PHE A 4 1.29 16.58 17.95
CA PHE A 4 0.05 17.31 18.32
C PHE A 4 -0.61 16.78 19.59
N ILE A 5 -0.22 15.58 20.04
CA ILE A 5 -0.75 14.94 21.25
C ILE A 5 0.07 15.35 22.48
N PHE A 6 1.35 15.72 22.31
CA PHE A 6 2.21 16.16 23.41
C PHE A 6 1.72 17.45 24.11
N PHE A 7 0.98 18.32 23.40
CA PHE A 7 0.49 19.58 23.97
C PHE A 7 -0.71 19.41 24.92
N VAL A 8 -1.48 18.33 24.81
CA VAL A 8 -2.75 18.18 25.56
C VAL A 8 -2.62 17.35 26.84
N ILE A 9 -1.48 16.67 27.06
CA ILE A 9 -1.29 15.76 28.21
C ILE A 9 -0.39 16.36 29.30
N ASN A 10 -0.13 17.67 29.27
CA ASN A 10 0.26 18.42 30.47
C ASN A 10 -0.98 19.04 31.17
N ILE A 11 -2.18 18.56 30.86
CA ILE A 11 -3.41 18.89 31.59
C ILE A 11 -3.71 17.73 32.54
N ARG A 12 -2.92 17.63 33.61
CA ARG A 12 -3.36 16.88 34.80
C ARG A 12 -4.14 17.77 35.79
N LEU A 13 -4.43 19.02 35.44
CA LEU A 13 -5.03 19.99 36.36
C LEU A 13 -6.28 20.77 35.91
N ILE A 14 -6.76 20.70 34.65
CA ILE A 14 -7.85 21.64 34.22
C ILE A 14 -9.10 20.99 33.60
N VAL A 15 -9.07 19.77 33.03
CA VAL A 15 -10.28 19.23 32.36
C VAL A 15 -10.52 17.75 32.68
N ARG A 16 -11.41 17.47 33.65
CA ARG A 16 -11.90 16.11 33.94
C ARG A 16 -12.96 15.62 32.94
N GLN A 17 -13.35 16.44 31.95
CA GLN A 17 -14.48 16.19 31.07
C GLN A 17 -14.04 15.91 29.63
N SER A 18 -14.33 14.70 29.13
CA SER A 18 -14.01 14.28 27.76
C SER A 18 -14.60 15.17 26.68
N ASP A 19 -15.73 15.85 26.97
CA ASP A 19 -16.44 16.71 26.02
C ASP A 19 -15.69 18.02 25.74
N ALA A 20 -15.10 18.64 26.77
CA ALA A 20 -14.32 19.86 26.61
C ALA A 20 -13.03 19.60 25.80
N ILE A 21 -12.34 18.49 26.07
CA ILE A 21 -11.17 18.06 25.27
C ILE A 21 -11.58 17.77 23.82
N GLY A 22 -12.74 17.14 23.62
CA GLY A 22 -13.30 16.87 22.29
C GLY A 22 -13.56 18.15 21.48
N LYS A 23 -14.17 19.17 22.11
CA LYS A 23 -14.42 20.48 21.47
C LYS A 23 -13.12 21.17 21.03
N ILE A 24 -12.09 21.18 21.89
CA ILE A 24 -10.78 21.79 21.59
C ILE A 24 -10.09 21.06 20.43
N LEU A 25 -10.13 19.74 20.43
CA LEU A 25 -9.46 18.91 19.41
C LEU A 25 -10.29 18.71 18.13
N ASN A 26 -11.51 19.25 18.07
CA ASN A 26 -12.51 18.98 17.04
C ASN A 26 -12.69 17.46 16.80
N ARG A 27 -12.96 16.74 17.89
CA ARG A 27 -13.21 15.30 17.93
C ARG A 27 -14.41 14.97 18.79
N ALA A 28 -15.16 13.93 18.41
CA ALA A 28 -16.24 13.43 19.24
C ALA A 28 -15.71 12.98 20.61
N SER A 29 -16.44 13.26 21.68
CA SER A 29 -16.01 12.94 23.05
C SER A 29 -15.83 11.45 23.30
N ASN A 30 -16.59 10.61 22.59
CA ASN A 30 -16.39 9.15 22.56
C ASN A 30 -14.97 8.75 22.11
N THR A 31 -14.40 9.48 21.15
CA THR A 31 -13.03 9.23 20.66
C THR A 31 -12.01 9.51 21.77
N ILE A 32 -12.19 10.60 22.51
CA ILE A 32 -11.34 10.97 23.64
C ILE A 32 -11.45 9.94 24.76
N ARG A 33 -12.68 9.52 25.11
CA ARG A 33 -12.91 8.48 26.12
C ARG A 33 -12.23 7.16 25.75
N ASN A 34 -12.32 6.75 24.47
CA ASN A 34 -11.68 5.54 23.98
C ASN A 34 -10.16 5.63 23.96
N GLU A 35 -9.58 6.81 23.69
CA GLU A 35 -8.14 7.04 23.79
C GLU A 35 -7.66 6.97 25.25
N LEU A 36 -8.32 7.69 26.15
CA LEU A 36 -8.00 7.67 27.58
C LEU A 36 -8.09 6.25 28.15
N LYS A 37 -9.15 5.50 27.81
CA LYS A 37 -9.30 4.09 28.22
C LYS A 37 -8.15 3.21 27.71
N ARG A 38 -7.62 3.47 26.51
CA ARG A 38 -6.48 2.73 25.95
C ARG A 38 -5.15 3.13 26.58
N GLY A 39 -4.94 4.42 26.88
CA GLY A 39 -3.67 4.94 27.38
C GLY A 39 -3.49 4.95 28.90
N THR A 40 -4.56 4.75 29.67
CA THR A 40 -4.50 4.78 31.13
C THR A 40 -3.95 3.48 31.69
N VAL A 41 -2.90 3.58 32.51
CA VAL A 41 -2.19 2.47 33.13
C VAL A 41 -2.10 2.68 34.64
N THR A 42 -2.26 1.61 35.40
CA THR A 42 -2.03 1.60 36.85
C THR A 42 -0.53 1.67 37.13
N GLN A 43 -0.11 2.64 37.92
CA GLN A 43 1.28 2.84 38.34
C GLN A 43 1.35 2.97 39.86
N ILE A 44 2.43 2.50 40.48
CA ILE A 44 2.68 2.71 41.91
C ILE A 44 3.52 3.99 42.03
N LYS A 45 3.01 4.97 42.77
CA LYS A 45 3.74 6.19 43.16
C LYS A 45 3.64 6.35 44.66
N ALA A 46 4.79 6.47 45.34
CA ALA A 46 4.85 6.62 46.80
C ALA A 46 3.96 5.59 47.53
N LEU A 47 4.11 4.30 47.20
CA LEU A 47 3.35 3.18 47.76
C LEU A 47 1.83 3.20 47.51
N ARG A 48 1.33 4.11 46.66
CA ARG A 48 -0.09 4.19 46.28
C ARG A 48 -0.30 3.87 44.81
N LEU A 49 -1.33 3.09 44.53
CA LEU A 49 -1.77 2.82 43.16
C LEU A 49 -2.45 4.07 42.58
N CYS A 50 -1.96 4.54 41.45
CA CYS A 50 -2.44 5.71 40.75
C CYS A 50 -2.68 5.37 39.28
N GLN A 51 -3.79 5.84 38.71
CA GLN A 51 -4.03 5.76 37.27
C GLN A 51 -3.29 6.91 36.57
N ILE A 52 -2.48 6.60 35.57
CA ILE A 52 -1.70 7.57 34.81
C ILE A 52 -1.88 7.31 33.33
N TYR A 53 -2.15 8.36 32.58
CA TYR A 53 -2.25 8.27 31.14
C TYR A 53 -0.86 8.33 30.49
N TYR A 54 -0.60 7.42 29.56
CA TYR A 54 0.58 7.41 28.70
C TYR A 54 0.19 7.29 27.21
N PRO A 55 0.56 8.26 26.36
CA PRO A 55 0.21 8.25 24.93
C PRO A 55 0.87 7.09 24.19
N ASP A 56 2.11 6.73 24.55
CA ASP A 56 2.82 5.62 23.91
C ASP A 56 2.13 4.28 24.18
N THR A 57 1.57 4.10 25.38
CA THR A 57 0.77 2.92 25.71
C THR A 57 -0.50 2.85 24.87
N ALA A 58 -1.21 3.98 24.73
CA ALA A 58 -2.41 4.06 23.89
C ALA A 58 -2.12 3.69 22.44
N LYS A 59 -1.03 4.23 21.88
CA LYS A 59 -0.56 3.94 20.53
C LYS A 59 -0.19 2.46 20.37
N ARG A 60 0.59 1.91 21.30
CA ARG A 60 0.99 0.49 21.29
C ARG A 60 -0.22 -0.44 21.30
N ILE A 61 -1.21 -0.17 22.16
CA ILE A 61 -2.45 -0.96 22.24
C ILE A 61 -3.26 -0.83 20.95
N TYR A 62 -3.37 0.40 20.39
CA TYR A 62 -4.02 0.61 19.11
C TYR A 62 -3.37 -0.21 18.00
N GLU A 63 -2.04 -0.15 17.85
CA GLU A 63 -1.29 -0.90 16.84
C GLU A 63 -1.45 -2.41 17.01
N LYS A 64 -1.41 -2.90 18.26
CA LYS A 64 -1.66 -4.31 18.57
C LYS A 64 -3.06 -4.74 18.14
N ASN A 65 -4.09 -3.98 18.49
CA ASN A 65 -5.46 -4.29 18.11
C ASN A 65 -5.66 -4.16 16.59
N ARG A 66 -5.00 -3.18 15.96
CA ARG A 66 -5.08 -2.94 14.52
C ARG A 66 -4.52 -4.09 13.70
N LYS A 67 -3.50 -4.82 14.21
CA LYS A 67 -3.00 -6.05 13.58
C LYS A 67 -4.03 -7.18 13.54
N ASN A 68 -4.96 -7.21 14.50
CA ASN A 68 -6.05 -8.19 14.53
C ASN A 68 -7.27 -7.75 13.73
N CYS A 69 -7.29 -6.52 13.21
CA CYS A 69 -8.38 -6.03 12.37
C CYS A 69 -8.26 -6.58 10.94
N GLY A 70 -9.41 -6.83 10.34
CA GLY A 70 -9.53 -7.22 8.94
C GLY A 70 -9.72 -8.72 8.73
N PRO A 71 -10.06 -9.13 7.50
CA PRO A 71 -10.26 -10.53 7.16
C PRO A 71 -8.91 -11.25 7.18
N LYS A 72 -8.86 -12.37 7.93
CA LYS A 72 -7.71 -13.28 7.91
C LYS A 72 -7.66 -14.03 6.57
N PHE A 73 -6.45 -14.46 6.18
CA PHE A 73 -6.29 -15.23 4.95
C PHE A 73 -7.03 -16.56 5.04
N LYS A 74 -7.74 -16.92 3.97
CA LYS A 74 -8.41 -18.23 3.82
C LYS A 74 -7.46 -19.29 3.26
N PHE A 75 -6.15 -19.08 3.38
CA PHE A 75 -5.14 -19.90 2.71
C PHE A 75 -5.28 -21.38 3.06
N LEU A 76 -5.33 -21.70 4.37
CA LEU A 76 -5.47 -23.08 4.86
C LEU A 76 -6.84 -23.69 4.50
N GLN A 77 -7.91 -22.90 4.49
CA GLN A 77 -9.25 -23.37 4.12
C GLN A 77 -9.36 -23.70 2.62
N CYS A 78 -8.51 -23.11 1.79
CA CYS A 78 -8.53 -23.22 0.33
C CYS A 78 -7.27 -23.93 -0.19
N GLU A 79 -6.61 -24.75 0.64
CA GLU A 79 -5.33 -25.37 0.32
C GLU A 79 -5.39 -26.24 -0.95
N GLU A 80 -6.40 -27.10 -1.07
CA GLU A 80 -6.60 -27.95 -2.25
C GLU A 80 -6.71 -27.14 -3.55
N PHE A 81 -7.50 -26.07 -3.53
CA PHE A 81 -7.65 -25.15 -4.66
C PHE A 81 -6.32 -24.47 -5.00
N ILE A 82 -5.59 -24.02 -3.98
CA ILE A 82 -4.31 -23.33 -4.14
C ILE A 82 -3.25 -24.25 -4.75
N ASN A 83 -3.13 -25.48 -4.24
CA ASN A 83 -2.18 -26.47 -4.73
C ASN A 83 -2.50 -26.82 -6.18
N HIS A 84 -3.78 -27.06 -6.49
CA HIS A 84 -4.21 -27.31 -7.86
C HIS A 84 -3.91 -26.12 -8.79
N ALA A 85 -4.21 -24.89 -8.37
CA ALA A 85 -3.92 -23.70 -9.15
C ALA A 85 -2.41 -23.48 -9.38
N THR A 86 -1.59 -23.78 -8.36
CA THR A 86 -0.13 -23.67 -8.44
C THR A 86 0.45 -24.71 -9.39
N ASN A 87 -0.01 -25.96 -9.31
CA ASN A 87 0.38 -27.02 -10.23
C ASN A 87 -0.01 -26.66 -11.67
N LEU A 88 -1.23 -26.13 -11.87
CA LEU A 88 -1.66 -25.70 -13.20
C LEU A 88 -0.79 -24.55 -13.72
N PHE A 89 -0.42 -23.59 -12.88
CA PHE A 89 0.42 -22.46 -13.28
C PHE A 89 1.81 -22.89 -13.78
N TRP A 90 2.42 -23.91 -13.15
CA TRP A 90 3.73 -24.42 -13.59
C TRP A 90 3.63 -25.35 -14.80
N ASN A 91 2.59 -26.19 -14.87
CA ASN A 91 2.41 -27.15 -15.96
C ASN A 91 1.80 -26.52 -17.22
N SER A 92 0.99 -25.47 -17.06
CA SER A 92 0.35 -24.74 -18.15
C SER A 92 0.72 -23.28 -18.02
N LYS A 93 1.24 -22.65 -19.09
CA LYS A 93 1.69 -21.24 -19.11
C LYS A 93 0.52 -20.23 -19.04
N PHE A 94 -0.55 -20.56 -18.32
CA PHE A 94 -1.72 -19.70 -18.11
C PHE A 94 -1.52 -18.73 -16.95
N SER A 95 -2.16 -17.56 -17.06
CA SER A 95 -2.18 -16.59 -15.97
C SER A 95 -3.13 -17.02 -14.85
N LEU A 96 -2.88 -16.54 -13.62
CA LEU A 96 -3.71 -16.85 -12.44
C LEU A 96 -5.20 -16.50 -12.63
N ASP A 97 -5.50 -15.45 -13.37
CA ASP A 97 -6.85 -15.05 -13.73
C ASP A 97 -7.54 -16.05 -14.67
N SER A 98 -6.79 -16.58 -15.64
CA SER A 98 -7.30 -17.60 -16.57
C SER A 98 -7.54 -18.92 -15.85
N ILE A 99 -6.64 -19.32 -14.95
CA ILE A 99 -6.78 -20.52 -14.10
C ILE A 99 -8.00 -20.40 -13.19
N CYS A 100 -8.14 -19.28 -12.47
CA CYS A 100 -9.30 -19.07 -11.58
C CYS A 100 -10.61 -19.03 -12.38
N GLY A 101 -10.61 -18.38 -13.54
CA GLY A 101 -11.78 -18.32 -14.43
C GLY A 101 -12.18 -19.69 -14.99
N SER A 102 -11.23 -20.52 -15.41
CA SER A 102 -11.50 -21.85 -15.95
C SER A 102 -12.05 -22.79 -14.88
N LEU A 103 -11.44 -22.82 -13.68
CA LEU A 103 -11.89 -23.62 -12.55
C LEU A 103 -13.30 -23.20 -12.08
N LYS A 104 -13.59 -21.90 -12.09
CA LYS A 104 -14.91 -21.37 -11.78
C LYS A 104 -15.96 -21.79 -12.82
N ARG A 105 -15.62 -21.75 -14.11
CA ARG A 105 -16.55 -22.17 -15.19
C ARG A 105 -16.84 -23.67 -15.14
N GLN A 106 -15.83 -24.48 -14.80
CA GLN A 106 -15.96 -25.94 -14.67
C GLN A 106 -16.62 -26.37 -13.35
N ASN A 107 -16.91 -25.45 -12.41
CA ASN A 107 -17.43 -25.75 -11.06
C ASN A 107 -16.63 -26.84 -10.33
N LYS A 108 -15.31 -26.91 -10.54
CA LYS A 108 -14.45 -27.96 -9.95
C LYS A 108 -14.32 -27.88 -8.43
N PHE A 109 -14.51 -26.70 -7.86
CA PHE A 109 -14.39 -26.45 -6.42
C PHE A 109 -15.62 -25.70 -5.91
N PRO A 110 -16.09 -26.00 -4.67
CA PRO A 110 -17.16 -25.22 -4.06
C PRO A 110 -16.71 -23.77 -3.81
N LYS A 111 -17.66 -22.83 -3.87
CA LYS A 111 -17.36 -21.39 -3.74
C LYS A 111 -16.69 -21.03 -2.41
N GLN A 112 -16.91 -21.83 -1.35
CA GLN A 112 -16.36 -21.62 -0.02
C GLN A 112 -14.85 -21.94 0.05
N THR A 113 -14.39 -22.94 -0.71
CA THR A 113 -12.99 -23.38 -0.74
C THR A 113 -12.22 -22.77 -1.91
N MET A 114 -12.88 -21.95 -2.74
CA MET A 114 -12.26 -21.24 -3.85
C MET A 114 -11.96 -19.78 -3.49
N VAL A 115 -10.75 -19.31 -3.82
CA VAL A 115 -10.41 -17.88 -3.68
C VAL A 115 -10.59 -17.12 -5.00
N SER A 116 -10.80 -15.81 -4.90
CA SER A 116 -10.88 -14.94 -6.08
C SER A 116 -9.51 -14.73 -6.72
N THR A 117 -9.49 -14.37 -8.01
CA THR A 117 -8.29 -13.94 -8.73
C THR A 117 -7.47 -12.90 -7.96
N LYS A 118 -8.13 -11.87 -7.42
CA LYS A 118 -7.46 -10.81 -6.64
C LYS A 118 -6.77 -11.36 -5.40
N THR A 119 -7.40 -12.33 -4.75
CA THR A 119 -6.84 -13.01 -3.57
C THR A 119 -5.61 -13.83 -3.93
N LEU A 120 -5.60 -14.55 -5.06
CA LEU A 120 -4.41 -15.25 -5.55
C LEU A 120 -3.24 -14.30 -5.79
N TYR A 121 -3.47 -13.18 -6.49
CA TYR A 121 -2.43 -12.17 -6.71
C TYR A 121 -1.92 -11.59 -5.36
N ASN A 122 -2.81 -11.37 -4.39
CA ASN A 122 -2.41 -10.93 -3.05
C ASN A 122 -1.55 -11.99 -2.32
N TYR A 123 -1.85 -13.29 -2.49
CA TYR A 123 -1.04 -14.35 -1.91
C TYR A 123 0.35 -14.43 -2.54
N VAL A 124 0.48 -14.23 -3.85
CA VAL A 124 1.79 -14.07 -4.49
C VAL A 124 2.53 -12.85 -3.93
N ASP A 125 1.82 -11.72 -3.77
CA ASP A 125 2.44 -10.51 -3.26
C ASP A 125 2.92 -10.63 -1.80
N ALA A 126 2.22 -11.42 -1.00
CA ALA A 126 2.59 -11.77 0.36
C ALA A 126 3.62 -12.90 0.45
N GLY A 127 3.98 -13.56 -0.66
CA GLY A 127 4.92 -14.68 -0.67
C GLY A 127 4.36 -15.98 -0.09
N LEU A 128 3.04 -16.14 -0.07
CA LEU A 128 2.36 -17.34 0.46
C LEU A 128 2.29 -18.48 -0.55
N LEU A 129 2.52 -18.21 -1.83
CA LEU A 129 2.52 -19.20 -2.91
C LEU A 129 3.94 -19.48 -3.36
N ASN A 130 4.19 -20.69 -3.87
CA ASN A 130 5.43 -21.02 -4.57
C ASN A 130 5.45 -20.43 -6.00
N ILE A 131 5.06 -19.15 -6.12
CA ILE A 131 5.04 -18.34 -7.34
C ILE A 131 5.55 -16.97 -6.92
N LYS A 132 6.64 -16.50 -7.52
CA LYS A 132 7.23 -15.19 -7.24
C LYS A 132 6.67 -14.15 -8.22
N LYS A 133 6.80 -12.87 -7.87
CA LYS A 133 6.41 -11.74 -8.74
C LYS A 133 7.07 -11.78 -10.12
N ILE A 134 8.29 -12.32 -10.18
CA ILE A 134 9.08 -12.47 -11.41
C ILE A 134 8.48 -13.50 -12.38
N ASP A 135 7.81 -14.53 -11.85
CA ASP A 135 7.23 -15.62 -12.64
C ASP A 135 5.93 -15.19 -13.32
N LEU A 136 5.32 -14.10 -12.86
CA LEU A 136 4.08 -13.57 -13.41
C LEU A 136 4.32 -12.84 -14.74
N PRO A 137 3.83 -13.37 -15.88
CA PRO A 137 4.23 -12.91 -17.21
C PRO A 137 3.87 -11.44 -17.48
N LEU A 138 2.75 -10.97 -16.94
CA LEU A 138 2.30 -9.59 -17.13
C LEU A 138 2.87 -8.63 -16.08
N LYS A 139 3.25 -9.11 -14.89
CA LYS A 139 3.60 -8.23 -13.77
C LYS A 139 4.97 -7.58 -13.98
N THR A 140 5.93 -8.33 -14.49
CA THR A 140 7.28 -7.84 -14.82
C THR A 140 7.27 -6.94 -16.07
N ARG A 141 6.40 -7.22 -17.05
CA ARG A 141 6.33 -6.46 -18.32
C ARG A 141 5.61 -5.11 -18.18
N ARG A 142 4.66 -4.99 -17.26
CA ARG A 142 3.84 -3.78 -17.13
C ARG A 142 4.66 -2.62 -16.55
N ARG A 143 4.73 -1.53 -17.31
CA ARG A 143 5.29 -0.27 -16.83
C ARG A 143 4.36 0.35 -15.77
N THR A 144 4.82 0.41 -14.53
CA THR A 144 4.05 1.00 -13.42
C THR A 144 4.05 2.53 -13.44
N LYS A 145 5.10 3.12 -14.02
CA LYS A 145 5.24 4.58 -14.09
C LYS A 145 4.31 5.15 -15.17
N PRO A 146 3.50 6.17 -14.87
CA PRO A 146 2.69 6.83 -15.87
C PRO A 146 3.57 7.44 -16.96
N LYS A 147 3.03 7.54 -18.19
CA LYS A 147 3.71 8.19 -19.30
C LYS A 147 3.90 9.66 -18.95
N ARG A 148 5.14 10.05 -18.63
CA ARG A 148 5.46 11.45 -18.33
C ARG A 148 5.48 12.26 -19.62
N ILE A 149 4.55 13.19 -19.76
CA ILE A 149 4.64 14.24 -20.78
C ILE A 149 5.67 15.26 -20.27
N ARG A 150 6.80 15.41 -20.97
CA ARG A 150 7.79 16.44 -20.67
C ARG A 150 7.24 17.80 -21.10
N LYS A 151 7.14 18.76 -20.18
CA LYS A 151 6.69 20.15 -20.47
C LYS A 151 7.64 20.85 -21.45
N HIS A 152 8.96 20.70 -21.24
CA HIS A 152 9.99 21.21 -22.14
C HIS A 152 10.54 20.05 -22.97
N LYS A 153 10.00 19.87 -24.18
CA LYS A 153 10.60 18.98 -25.18
C LYS A 153 11.58 19.79 -26.01
N LYS A 154 12.78 19.25 -26.26
CA LYS A 154 13.74 19.85 -27.18
C LYS A 154 13.11 19.86 -28.59
N ILE A 155 13.04 21.03 -29.20
CA ILE A 155 12.66 21.17 -30.61
C ILE A 155 13.88 20.68 -31.40
N LEU A 156 13.71 19.62 -32.20
CA LEU A 156 14.80 18.93 -32.90
C LEU A 156 15.30 19.69 -34.15
N GLY A 157 14.79 20.90 -34.39
CA GLY A 157 15.05 21.68 -35.59
C GLY A 157 14.17 21.26 -36.76
N THR A 158 14.41 21.91 -37.90
CA THR A 158 13.78 21.62 -39.20
C THR A 158 14.33 20.33 -39.81
N SER A 159 13.59 19.75 -40.76
CA SER A 159 14.03 18.52 -41.43
C SER A 159 15.29 18.77 -42.25
N ILE A 160 16.16 17.77 -42.37
CA ILE A 160 17.36 17.88 -43.23
C ILE A 160 17.01 18.12 -44.72
N SER A 161 15.77 17.81 -45.12
CA SER A 161 15.25 18.11 -46.47
C SER A 161 14.94 19.58 -46.69
N GLU A 162 14.68 20.34 -45.63
CA GLU A 162 14.35 21.77 -45.69
C GLU A 162 15.61 22.64 -45.68
N ARG A 163 16.81 22.04 -45.62
CA ARG A 163 18.05 22.81 -45.65
C ARG A 163 18.29 23.39 -47.06
N PRO A 164 18.79 24.62 -47.16
CA PRO A 164 19.11 25.23 -48.45
C PRO A 164 20.16 24.40 -49.20
N LYS A 165 20.01 24.31 -50.53
CA LYS A 165 20.88 23.51 -51.40
C LYS A 165 22.34 23.94 -51.31
N GLU A 166 22.58 25.23 -51.16
CA GLU A 166 23.90 25.87 -51.04
C GLU A 166 24.77 25.26 -49.92
N VAL A 167 24.16 24.71 -48.87
CA VAL A 167 24.86 24.04 -47.76
C VAL A 167 25.41 22.67 -48.17
N ASN A 168 24.88 22.04 -49.22
CA ASN A 168 25.49 20.84 -49.81
C ASN A 168 26.83 21.13 -50.46
N ASP A 169 26.90 22.25 -51.16
CA ASP A 169 27.98 22.53 -52.10
C ASP A 169 29.24 23.05 -51.40
N ARG A 170 29.12 23.45 -50.11
CA ARG A 170 30.21 23.89 -49.21
C ARG A 170 31.15 24.94 -49.83
N GLN A 171 30.64 25.73 -50.77
CA GLN A 171 31.42 26.71 -51.54
C GLN A 171 31.71 28.02 -50.77
N VAL A 172 31.11 28.24 -49.59
CA VAL A 172 31.21 29.51 -48.85
C VAL A 172 32.16 29.39 -47.65
N PHE A 173 33.07 30.37 -47.55
CA PHE A 173 34.05 30.50 -46.47
C PHE A 173 33.37 30.73 -45.11
N GLY A 174 33.82 29.99 -44.08
CA GLY A 174 33.14 29.84 -42.77
C GLY A 174 32.57 28.44 -42.52
N SER A 175 32.58 27.56 -43.53
CA SER A 175 32.28 26.11 -43.41
C SER A 175 33.52 25.25 -43.07
N LEU A 176 34.71 25.84 -43.17
CA LEU A 176 35.97 25.42 -42.53
C LEU A 176 36.33 26.56 -41.57
N GLY A 177 36.54 26.22 -40.30
CA GLY A 177 36.37 27.14 -39.17
C GLY A 177 37.19 28.43 -39.19
N ASN A 178 36.60 29.44 -38.55
CA ASN A 178 37.24 30.43 -37.70
C ASN A 178 36.41 30.52 -36.40
#